data_AF-A0A0R0C7I0-F1
#
_entry.id   AF-A0A0R0C7I0-F1
#
_cell.length_a   1.000
_cell.length_b   1.000
_cell.length_c   1.000
_cell.angle_alpha   90.00
_cell.angle_beta   90.00
_cell.angle_gamma   90.00
#
_symmetry.space_group_name_H-M   'P 1'
#
loop_
_entity.id
_entity.type
_entity.pdbx_description
1 polymer ?
#
loop_
_entity_poly.entity_id
_entity_poly.type
_entity_poly.pdbx_seq_one_letter_code
_entity_poly.pdbx_strand_id
1 'polypeptide(L)'
;MSANKHTPAPWSVGATDPDTAEIEIVSEGRPYICLVLPGAVDGRTEANARLIAAAPELLDFIQHAADQLESGIQEYTGSPEEPPQPASKWDYDAGQLVGELRRLIAKATGGAA
;
A
#
# COMPACT_ATOMS: atom_id res chain seq x y z
N MET A 1 -6.28 -1.16 -15.56
CA MET A 1 -5.30 -0.07 -15.41
C MET A 1 -5.56 0.60 -14.07
N SER A 2 -4.69 0.39 -13.08
CA SER A 2 -4.85 1.01 -11.76
C SER A 2 -4.58 2.50 -11.90
N ALA A 3 -5.61 3.32 -11.70
CA ALA A 3 -5.46 4.77 -11.70
C ALA A 3 -4.64 5.15 -10.46
N ASN A 4 -3.44 5.71 -10.67
CA ASN A 4 -2.66 6.37 -9.63
C ASN A 4 -3.57 7.35 -8.88
N LYS A 5 -4.00 7.00 -7.65
CA LYS A 5 -4.80 7.88 -6.77
C LYS A 5 -3.95 8.94 -6.08
N HIS A 6 -2.62 8.81 -6.16
CA HIS A 6 -1.66 9.83 -5.78
C HIS A 6 -1.40 10.74 -6.98
N THR A 7 -1.43 12.05 -6.71
CA THR A 7 -1.51 13.19 -7.64
C THR A 7 -1.20 12.81 -9.09
N PRO A 8 -2.21 12.68 -9.97
CA PRO A 8 -1.98 12.23 -11.34
C PRO A 8 -0.98 13.15 -12.04
N ALA A 9 0.03 12.53 -12.62
CA ALA A 9 1.08 13.19 -13.41
C ALA A 9 0.53 13.78 -14.72
N PRO A 10 1.24 14.75 -15.36
CA PRO A 10 2.50 15.34 -14.94
C PRO A 10 2.31 16.61 -14.12
N TRP A 11 2.94 16.66 -12.96
CA TRP A 11 3.17 17.86 -12.17
C TRP A 11 4.66 18.19 -12.18
N SER A 12 5.00 19.46 -12.01
CA SER A 12 6.37 19.95 -11.93
C SER A 12 6.55 20.89 -10.74
N VAL A 13 7.80 20.99 -10.29
CA VAL A 13 8.21 21.98 -9.30
C VAL A 13 8.29 23.33 -10.00
N GLY A 14 7.49 24.29 -9.54
CA GLY A 14 7.47 25.68 -10.00
C GLY A 14 8.60 26.51 -9.40
N ALA A 15 8.48 27.83 -9.52
CA ALA A 15 9.44 28.75 -8.91
C ALA A 15 9.38 28.64 -7.38
N THR A 16 10.54 28.75 -6.73
CA THR A 16 10.62 28.92 -5.28
C THR A 16 10.58 30.41 -4.97
N ASP A 17 9.66 30.82 -4.11
CA ASP A 17 9.63 32.18 -3.58
C ASP A 17 10.88 32.37 -2.68
N PRO A 18 11.76 33.33 -2.99
CA PRO A 18 13.01 33.53 -2.26
C PRO A 18 12.81 34.10 -0.84
N ASP A 19 11.68 34.74 -0.57
CA ASP A 19 11.40 35.41 0.70
C ASP A 19 10.69 34.46 1.69
N THR A 20 9.84 33.56 1.19
CA THR A 20 9.08 32.60 2.01
C THR A 20 9.61 31.17 1.92
N ALA A 21 10.53 30.90 0.98
CA ALA A 21 10.98 29.56 0.58
C ALA A 21 9.83 28.64 0.12
N GLU A 22 8.67 29.22 -0.19
CA GLU A 22 7.51 28.51 -0.71
C GLU A 22 7.80 27.91 -2.09
N ILE A 23 7.42 26.65 -2.29
CA ILE A 23 7.59 25.96 -3.56
C ILE A 23 6.21 25.67 -4.13
N GLU A 24 5.89 26.28 -5.27
CA GLU A 24 4.65 25.98 -5.99
C GLU A 24 4.76 24.64 -6.72
N ILE A 25 3.72 23.81 -6.63
CA ILE A 25 3.57 22.62 -7.46
C ILE A 25 2.49 22.91 -8.50
N VAL A 26 2.84 22.71 -9.77
CA VAL A 26 2.00 23.08 -10.93
C VAL A 26 1.79 21.87 -11.85
N SER A 27 0.76 21.89 -12.70
CA SER A 27 0.65 20.95 -13.85
C SER A 27 0.30 21.70 -15.12
N GLU A 28 0.48 21.02 -16.26
CA GLU A 28 -0.05 21.49 -17.53
C GLU A 28 -1.56 21.76 -17.41
N GLY A 29 -1.98 22.99 -17.68
CA GLY A 29 -3.39 23.42 -17.57
C GLY A 29 -3.90 23.77 -16.16
N ARG A 30 -3.10 23.60 -15.10
CA ARG A 30 -3.41 24.12 -13.74
C ARG A 30 -2.21 24.87 -13.18
N PRO A 31 -2.25 26.21 -13.16
CA PRO A 31 -1.13 27.05 -12.71
C PRO A 31 -0.85 26.92 -11.20
N TYR A 32 -1.70 26.23 -10.45
CA TYR A 32 -1.50 25.92 -9.05
C TYR A 32 -2.17 24.59 -8.69
N ILE A 33 -1.42 23.66 -8.10
CA ILE A 33 -1.93 22.43 -7.48
C ILE A 33 -1.89 22.58 -5.96
N CYS A 34 -0.71 22.86 -5.42
CA CYS A 34 -0.49 23.08 -4.00
C CYS A 34 0.79 23.88 -3.77
N LEU A 35 0.94 24.35 -2.53
CA LEU A 35 2.11 25.01 -1.99
C LEU A 35 2.86 24.05 -1.06
N VAL A 36 4.16 23.90 -1.25
CA VAL A 36 5.04 23.21 -0.30
C VAL A 36 5.77 24.29 0.50
N LEU A 37 5.45 24.36 1.79
CA LEU A 37 6.16 25.18 2.75
C LEU A 37 7.29 24.34 3.35
N PRO A 38 8.57 24.75 3.24
CA PRO A 38 9.65 24.12 3.97
C PRO A 38 9.49 24.41 5.46
N GLY A 39 8.72 23.56 6.15
CA GLY A 39 8.63 23.55 7.60
C GLY A 39 9.89 22.97 8.23
N ALA A 40 10.08 23.23 9.53
CA ALA A 40 11.10 22.54 10.31
C ALA A 40 10.85 21.02 10.23
N VAL A 41 11.79 20.29 9.62
CA VAL A 41 11.78 18.83 9.58
C VAL A 41 12.10 18.35 10.99
N ASP A 42 11.07 17.96 11.73
CA ASP A 42 11.25 17.30 13.01
C ASP A 42 11.51 15.80 12.80
N GLY A 43 11.96 15.12 13.87
CA GLY A 43 12.25 13.68 13.80
C GLY A 43 11.04 12.83 13.39
N ARG A 44 9.81 13.32 13.60
CA ARG A 44 8.58 12.65 13.16
C ARG A 44 8.41 12.73 11.66
N THR A 45 8.68 13.88 11.05
CA THR A 45 8.62 14.10 9.61
C THR A 45 9.63 13.20 8.88
N GLU A 46 10.86 13.11 9.40
CA GLU A 46 11.87 12.21 8.84
C GLU A 46 11.47 10.73 8.98
N ALA A 47 10.96 10.32 10.14
CA ALA A 47 10.49 8.95 10.35
C ALA A 47 9.32 8.58 9.42
N ASN A 48 8.37 9.49 9.23
CA ASN A 48 7.25 9.31 8.31
C ASN A 48 7.73 9.22 6.86
N ALA A 49 8.68 10.05 6.44
CA ALA A 49 9.26 10.00 5.11
C ALA A 49 9.97 8.66 4.84
N ARG A 50 10.75 8.16 5.82
CA ARG A 50 11.38 6.83 5.74
C ARG A 50 10.34 5.70 5.66
N LEU A 51 9.26 5.80 6.43
CA LEU A 51 8.17 4.81 6.40
C LEU A 51 7.45 4.78 5.04
N ILE A 52 7.14 5.95 4.48
CA ILE A 52 6.52 6.06 3.15
C ILE A 52 7.47 5.52 2.07
N ALA A 53 8.77 5.84 2.17
CA ALA A 53 9.77 5.36 1.22
C ALA A 53 9.90 3.83 1.23
N ALA A 54 9.74 3.18 2.39
CA ALA A 54 9.78 1.72 2.54
C ALA A 54 8.44 1.02 2.30
N ALA A 55 7.36 1.76 2.01
CA ALA A 55 6.03 1.20 1.84
C ALA A 55 5.92 0.21 0.66
N PRO A 56 6.57 0.43 -0.50
CA PRO A 56 6.56 -0.54 -1.60
C PRO A 56 7.18 -1.88 -1.20
N GLU A 57 8.37 -1.87 -0.60
CA GLU A 57 9.07 -3.08 -0.18
C GLU A 57 8.31 -3.82 0.93
N LEU A 58 7.67 -3.08 1.84
CA LEU A 58 6.80 -3.65 2.86
C LEU A 58 5.57 -4.32 2.24
N LEU A 59 4.96 -3.70 1.23
CA LEU A 59 3.83 -4.26 0.50
C LEU A 59 4.22 -5.56 -0.22
N ASP A 60 5.35 -5.56 -0.94
CA ASP A 60 5.87 -6.73 -1.65
C ASP A 60 6.15 -7.88 -0.67
N PHE A 61 6.76 -7.58 0.48
CA PHE A 61 7.03 -8.57 1.52
C PHE A 61 5.74 -9.19 2.07
N ILE A 62 4.72 -8.37 2.37
CA ILE A 62 3.45 -8.85 2.90
C ILE A 62 2.70 -9.70 1.88
N GLN A 63 2.74 -9.34 0.59
CA GLN A 63 2.18 -10.16 -0.49
C GLN A 63 2.87 -11.53 -0.55
N HIS A 64 4.20 -11.54 -0.53
CA HIS A 64 4.96 -12.77 -0.58
C HIS A 64 4.72 -13.68 0.64
N ALA A 65 4.58 -13.08 1.83
CA ALA A 65 4.24 -13.81 3.04
C ALA A 65 2.84 -14.44 2.96
N ALA A 66 1.86 -13.72 2.39
CA ALA A 66 0.51 -14.25 2.19
C ALA A 66 0.52 -15.44 1.21
N ASP A 67 1.26 -15.33 0.10
CA ASP A 67 1.38 -16.41 -0.89
C ASP A 67 2.08 -17.64 -0.28
N GLN A 68 3.14 -17.44 0.50
CA GLN A 68 3.83 -18.53 1.18
C GLN A 68 2.93 -19.24 2.21
N LEU A 69 2.20 -18.48 3.02
CA LEU A 69 1.24 -19.03 3.97
C LEU A 69 0.16 -19.83 3.25
N GLU A 70 -0.43 -19.29 2.18
CA GLU A 70 -1.47 -19.96 1.41
C GLU A 70 -0.96 -21.27 0.80
N SER A 71 0.25 -21.26 0.23
CA SER A 71 0.85 -22.46 -0.37
C SER A 71 1.11 -23.60 0.64
N GLY A 72 1.22 -23.25 1.93
CA GLY A 72 1.42 -24.21 3.00
C GLY A 72 0.13 -24.82 3.54
N ILE A 73 -1.03 -24.21 3.26
CA ILE A 73 -2.33 -24.67 3.77
C ILE A 73 -2.65 -26.02 3.15
N GLN A 74 -2.89 -27.02 4.00
CA GLN A 74 -3.36 -28.33 3.58
C GLN A 74 -4.88 -28.41 3.72
N GLU A 75 -5.52 -28.90 2.67
CA GLU A 75 -6.95 -29.20 2.66
C GLU A 75 -7.17 -30.71 2.61
N TYR A 76 -8.15 -31.17 3.38
CA TYR A 76 -8.70 -32.50 3.31
C TYR A 76 -9.96 -32.47 2.47
N THR A 77 -9.97 -33.26 1.39
CA THR A 77 -11.16 -33.59 0.64
C THR A 77 -11.63 -34.98 1.07
N GLY A 78 -12.76 -35.02 1.77
CA GLY A 78 -13.41 -36.25 2.20
C GLY A 78 -14.21 -36.89 1.07
N SER A 79 -15.53 -36.97 1.22
CA SER A 79 -16.42 -37.38 0.14
C SER A 79 -16.40 -36.37 -1.01
N PRO A 80 -16.49 -36.77 -2.30
CA PRO A 80 -16.53 -35.84 -3.42
C PRO A 80 -17.70 -34.83 -3.41
N GLU A 81 -18.70 -35.03 -2.54
CA GLU A 81 -19.81 -34.08 -2.34
C GLU A 81 -19.54 -33.02 -1.25
N GLU A 82 -18.49 -33.20 -0.44
CA GLU A 82 -18.15 -32.26 0.63
C GLU A 82 -17.12 -31.22 0.14
N PRO A 83 -17.31 -29.95 0.52
CA PRO A 83 -16.33 -28.91 0.22
C PRO A 83 -15.00 -29.23 0.93
N PRO A 84 -13.85 -28.85 0.33
CA PRO A 84 -12.55 -28.98 0.99
C PRO A 84 -12.57 -28.33 2.37
N GLN A 85 -12.04 -29.03 3.36
CA GLN A 85 -11.91 -28.49 4.72
C GLN A 85 -10.44 -28.40 5.10
N PRO A 86 -10.06 -27.46 5.99
CA PRO A 86 -8.69 -27.40 6.49
C PRO A 86 -8.30 -28.72 7.16
N ALA A 87 -7.11 -29.24 6.85
CA ALA A 87 -6.63 -30.51 7.38
C ALA A 87 -6.35 -30.45 8.91
N SER A 88 -6.17 -29.25 9.45
CA SER A 88 -5.94 -29.03 10.88
C SER A 88 -6.44 -27.65 11.34
N LYS A 89 -6.42 -27.45 12.66
CA LYS A 89 -6.65 -26.11 13.25
C LYS A 89 -5.63 -25.07 12.76
N TRP A 90 -4.38 -25.49 12.54
CA TRP A 90 -3.35 -24.60 12.00
C TRP A 90 -3.72 -24.15 10.59
N ASP A 91 -4.15 -25.06 9.72
CA ASP A 91 -4.55 -24.74 8.35
C ASP A 91 -5.75 -23.79 8.32
N TYR A 92 -6.71 -23.97 9.24
CA TYR A 92 -7.83 -23.04 9.40
C TYR A 92 -7.38 -21.64 9.83
N ASP A 93 -6.55 -21.54 10.88
CA ASP A 93 -6.07 -20.26 11.40
C ASP A 93 -5.18 -19.54 10.36
N ALA A 94 -4.33 -20.29 9.64
CA ALA A 94 -3.52 -19.78 8.53
C ALA A 94 -4.39 -19.25 7.38
N GLY A 95 -5.47 -19.97 7.03
CA GLY A 95 -6.44 -19.52 6.03
C GLY A 95 -7.13 -18.21 6.41
N GLN A 96 -7.53 -18.06 7.68
CA GLN A 96 -8.09 -16.79 8.17
C GLN A 96 -7.07 -15.65 8.06
N LEU A 97 -5.83 -15.89 8.47
CA LEU A 97 -4.76 -14.90 8.40
C LEU A 97 -4.47 -14.47 6.96
N VAL A 98 -4.38 -15.41 6.01
CA VAL A 98 -4.22 -15.10 4.57
C VAL A 98 -5.38 -14.24 4.07
N GLY A 99 -6.62 -14.56 4.45
CA GLY A 99 -7.79 -13.76 4.12
C GLY A 99 -7.70 -12.31 4.63
N GLU A 100 -7.28 -12.13 5.89
CA GLU A 100 -7.06 -10.80 6.48
C GLU A 100 -5.93 -10.04 5.77
N LEU A 101 -4.80 -10.68 5.49
CA LEU A 101 -3.67 -10.09 4.78
C LEU A 101 -4.09 -9.61 3.38
N ARG A 102 -4.84 -10.43 2.63
CA ARG A 102 -5.37 -10.04 1.31
C ARG A 102 -6.29 -8.84 1.39
N ARG A 103 -7.16 -8.77 2.39
CA ARG A 103 -8.04 -7.62 2.61
C ARG A 103 -7.24 -6.34 2.88
N LEU A 104 -6.21 -6.44 3.71
CA LEU A 104 -5.33 -5.31 4.02
C LEU A 104 -4.52 -4.86 2.80
N ILE A 105 -3.99 -5.80 2.00
CA ILE A 105 -3.33 -5.53 0.72
C ILE A 105 -4.29 -4.83 -0.24
N ALA A 106 -5.53 -5.33 -0.39
CA ALA A 106 -6.55 -4.72 -1.25
C ALA A 106 -6.86 -3.29 -0.80
N LYS A 107 -7.03 -3.07 0.51
CA LYS A 107 -7.23 -1.72 1.07
C LYS A 107 -6.04 -0.80 0.80
N ALA A 108 -4.81 -1.28 0.99
CA ALA A 108 -3.59 -0.49 0.78
C ALA A 108 -3.35 -0.13 -0.69
N THR A 109 -3.72 -1.02 -1.60
CA THR A 109 -3.55 -0.85 -3.07
C THR A 109 -4.76 -0.21 -3.75
N GLY A 110 -5.85 0.02 -3.00
CA GLY A 110 -7.07 0.62 -3.51
C GLY A 110 -7.98 -0.32 -4.31
N GLY A 111 -7.79 -1.64 -4.19
CA GLY A 111 -8.69 -2.68 -4.69
C GLY A 111 -9.99 -2.77 -3.86
N ALA A 112 -11.07 -3.26 -4.47
CA ALA A 112 -12.32 -3.52 -3.76
C ALA A 112 -12.09 -4.65 -2.74
N ALA A 113 -12.44 -4.37 -1.47
CA ALA A 113 -12.32 -5.29 -0.35
C ALA A 113 -13.48 -6.29 -0.27
#